data_AF-A0AA39UXW2-F1
#
_entry.id   AF-A0AA39UXW2-F1
#
_cell.length_a   1.000
_cell.length_b   1.000
_cell.length_c   1.000
_cell.angle_alpha   90.00
_cell.angle_beta   90.00
_cell.angle_gamma   90.00
#
_symmetry.space_group_name_H-M   'P 1'
#
loop_
_entity.id
_entity.type
_entity.pdbx_description
1 polymer ?
#
loop_
_entity_poly.entity_id
_entity_poly.type
_entity_poly.pdbx_seq_one_letter_code
_entity_poly.pdbx_strand_id
1 'polypeptide(L)'
;MASKRVEVMHWDGIGSNDRWLDYVAMGVLRTITDVSSMVKDLLDRQIYFTFYYIGDKNVIWNFCSLKDRDSFIKNRGLWGDFFSSVSVWSDAITPHSTLAWVEFQGIPLDCWCENFFIRQGWAVGEPLMIEEETLSRENLFCGKVLVFIPNSHKCPDSIKVIIGRKSFLVVAWEDPEKISYDSILS
;
A
#
# COMPACT_ATOMS: atom_id res chain seq x y z
N MET A 1 -16.22 19.61 -17.35
CA MET A 1 -15.79 18.21 -17.14
C MET A 1 -14.77 17.88 -18.22
N ALA A 2 -13.50 17.76 -17.88
CA ALA A 2 -12.48 17.37 -18.84
C ALA A 2 -12.58 15.86 -19.08
N SER A 3 -12.84 15.46 -20.33
CA SER A 3 -12.84 14.05 -20.74
C SER A 3 -11.43 13.48 -20.55
N LYS A 4 -11.26 12.40 -19.77
CA LYS A 4 -9.99 11.67 -19.70
C LYS A 4 -9.66 11.14 -21.10
N ARG A 5 -8.50 11.52 -21.64
CA ARG A 5 -7.98 10.96 -22.90
C ARG A 5 -7.48 9.56 -22.58
N VAL A 6 -8.12 8.54 -23.16
CA VAL A 6 -7.66 7.14 -23.08
C VAL A 6 -6.84 6.87 -24.33
N GLU A 7 -5.58 6.50 -24.14
CA GLU A 7 -4.73 6.04 -25.24
C GLU A 7 -4.81 4.51 -25.29
N VAL A 8 -5.10 3.97 -26.47
CA VAL A 8 -5.21 2.52 -26.68
C VAL A 8 -3.91 2.04 -27.30
N MET A 9 -3.19 1.18 -26.57
CA MET A 9 -2.04 0.46 -27.10
C MET A 9 -2.47 -0.97 -27.45
N HIS A 10 -2.21 -1.40 -28.68
CA HIS A 10 -2.31 -2.80 -29.07
C HIS A 10 -0.94 -3.46 -28.86
N TRP A 11 -0.90 -4.51 -28.05
CA TRP A 11 0.29 -5.31 -27.78
C TRP A 11 0.05 -6.74 -28.26
N ASP A 12 1.02 -7.29 -29.00
CA ASP A 12 0.92 -8.61 -29.65
C ASP A 12 1.58 -9.73 -28.83
N GLY A 13 2.10 -9.41 -27.64
CA GLY A 13 2.68 -10.38 -26.71
C GLY A 13 4.09 -10.87 -27.09
N ILE A 14 4.70 -10.31 -28.14
CA ILE A 14 6.01 -10.75 -28.59
C ILE A 14 7.07 -10.44 -27.51
N GLY A 15 7.67 -11.49 -26.95
CA GLY A 15 8.71 -11.39 -25.93
C GLY A 15 8.25 -11.64 -24.49
N SER A 16 6.98 -11.99 -24.24
CA SER A 16 6.56 -12.43 -22.90
C SER A 16 7.13 -13.82 -22.62
N ASN A 17 8.11 -13.90 -21.72
CA ASN A 17 8.54 -15.16 -21.13
C ASN A 17 7.99 -15.21 -19.70
N ASP A 18 6.71 -15.55 -19.59
CA ASP A 18 5.93 -15.44 -18.36
C ASP A 18 6.27 -16.50 -17.31
N ARG A 19 7.33 -17.30 -17.53
CA ARG A 19 7.80 -18.31 -16.57
C ARG A 19 8.16 -17.75 -15.19
N TRP A 20 8.43 -16.45 -15.08
CA TRP A 20 8.66 -15.83 -13.78
C TRP A 20 7.37 -15.79 -12.93
N LEU A 21 6.19 -15.68 -13.57
CA LEU A 21 4.88 -15.75 -12.91
C LEU A 21 4.61 -17.14 -12.30
N ASP A 22 5.28 -18.19 -12.80
CA ASP A 22 5.24 -19.50 -12.16
C ASP A 22 5.78 -19.44 -10.74
N TYR A 23 6.63 -18.49 -10.38
CA TYR A 23 7.17 -18.40 -9.02
C TYR A 23 6.33 -17.52 -8.10
N VAL A 24 5.21 -16.99 -8.62
CA VAL A 24 4.38 -16.02 -7.90
C VAL A 24 3.22 -16.69 -7.18
N ALA A 25 3.09 -16.37 -5.89
CA ALA A 25 1.83 -16.49 -5.17
C ALA A 25 1.18 -15.11 -4.99
N MET A 26 -0.13 -15.11 -5.04
CA MET A 26 -0.97 -13.93 -4.89
C MET A 26 -1.78 -14.07 -3.62
N GLY A 27 -1.74 -13.06 -2.77
CA GLY A 27 -2.48 -13.01 -1.51
C GLY A 27 -3.51 -11.88 -1.52
N VAL A 28 -4.65 -12.10 -0.88
CA VAL A 28 -5.66 -11.06 -0.62
C VAL A 28 -5.72 -10.83 0.89
N LEU A 29 -5.21 -9.70 1.37
CA LEU A 29 -5.21 -9.37 2.79
C LEU A 29 -6.65 -9.33 3.34
N ARG A 30 -6.89 -9.87 4.55
CA ARG A 30 -8.20 -9.78 5.23
C ARG A 30 -8.50 -8.33 5.60
N THR A 31 -7.54 -7.75 6.29
CA THR A 31 -7.43 -6.35 6.66
C THR A 31 -6.03 -5.92 6.24
N ILE A 32 -5.85 -4.65 5.92
CA ILE A 32 -4.49 -4.16 5.77
C ILE A 32 -3.91 -4.11 7.17
N THR A 33 -2.96 -5.01 7.38
CA THR A 33 -2.33 -5.30 8.65
C THR A 33 -0.85 -5.36 8.39
N ASP A 34 -0.09 -5.07 9.44
CA ASP A 34 1.31 -5.42 9.48
C ASP A 34 1.46 -6.94 9.25
N VAL A 35 2.26 -7.31 8.24
CA VAL A 35 2.62 -8.69 7.90
C VAL A 35 4.07 -9.02 8.30
N SER A 36 4.71 -8.15 9.09
CA SER A 36 6.10 -8.27 9.59
C SER A 36 6.36 -9.61 10.23
N SER A 37 5.47 -10.01 11.14
CA SER A 37 5.63 -11.26 11.88
C SER A 37 5.65 -12.45 10.95
N MET A 38 4.75 -12.47 9.95
CA MET A 38 4.74 -13.53 8.94
C MET A 38 5.98 -13.51 8.07
N VAL A 39 6.44 -12.33 7.63
CA VAL A 39 7.67 -12.27 6.81
C VAL A 39 8.88 -12.71 7.62
N LYS A 40 9.02 -12.23 8.84
CA LYS A 40 10.10 -12.65 9.74
C LYS A 40 10.09 -14.17 9.92
N ASP A 41 8.92 -14.76 10.18
CA ASP A 41 8.77 -16.21 10.31
C ASP A 41 9.18 -16.96 9.03
N LEU A 42 8.91 -16.42 7.83
CA LEU A 42 9.32 -17.00 6.57
C LEU A 42 10.84 -16.89 6.35
N LEU A 43 11.44 -15.74 6.68
CA LEU A 43 12.88 -15.51 6.59
C LEU A 43 13.65 -16.40 7.57
N ASP A 44 13.15 -16.56 8.80
CA ASP A 44 13.72 -17.44 9.83
C ASP A 44 13.68 -18.92 9.38
N ARG A 45 12.73 -19.28 8.51
CA ARG A 45 12.63 -20.59 7.84
C ARG A 45 13.48 -20.70 6.57
N GLN A 46 14.30 -19.69 6.27
CA GLN A 46 15.13 -19.59 5.06
C GLN A 46 14.32 -19.62 3.75
N ILE A 47 13.09 -19.10 3.80
CA ILE A 47 12.26 -18.93 2.60
C ILE A 47 12.51 -17.52 2.07
N TYR A 48 13.16 -17.45 0.91
CA TYR A 48 13.49 -16.20 0.24
C TYR A 48 12.43 -15.83 -0.82
N PHE A 49 12.02 -14.57 -0.80
CA PHE A 49 11.01 -14.05 -1.71
C PHE A 49 11.16 -12.53 -1.87
N THR A 50 10.51 -11.97 -2.89
CA THR A 50 10.18 -10.54 -2.94
C THR A 50 8.69 -10.33 -2.76
N PHE A 51 8.33 -9.27 -2.02
CA PHE A 51 6.97 -8.94 -1.67
C PHE A 51 6.59 -7.60 -2.30
N TYR A 52 5.44 -7.55 -2.95
CA TYR A 52 4.92 -6.33 -3.55
C TYR A 52 3.45 -6.14 -3.21
N TYR A 53 3.12 -4.93 -2.77
CA TYR A 53 1.74 -4.51 -2.72
C TYR A 53 1.28 -4.08 -4.12
N ILE A 54 0.15 -4.60 -4.60
CA ILE A 54 -0.32 -4.31 -5.98
C ILE A 54 -1.66 -3.58 -6.05
N GLY A 55 -2.40 -3.40 -4.95
CA GLY A 55 -3.68 -2.67 -4.92
C GLY A 55 -4.87 -3.50 -4.43
N ASP A 56 -5.96 -2.87 -3.96
CA ASP A 56 -7.20 -3.54 -3.51
C ASP A 56 -7.01 -4.72 -2.53
N LYS A 57 -6.08 -4.60 -1.59
CA LYS A 57 -5.60 -5.63 -0.65
C LYS A 57 -4.83 -6.79 -1.27
N ASN A 58 -4.56 -6.73 -2.57
CA ASN A 58 -3.79 -7.73 -3.27
C ASN A 58 -2.29 -7.50 -3.08
N VAL A 59 -1.59 -8.59 -2.85
CA VAL A 59 -0.13 -8.63 -2.73
C VAL A 59 0.43 -9.76 -3.58
N ILE A 60 1.67 -9.58 -4.01
CA ILE A 60 2.44 -10.56 -4.76
C ILE A 60 3.61 -11.01 -3.91
N TRP A 61 3.83 -12.32 -3.89
CA TRP A 61 4.99 -12.99 -3.32
C TRP A 61 5.70 -13.71 -4.45
N ASN A 62 6.90 -13.26 -4.81
CA ASN A 62 7.71 -13.90 -5.83
C ASN A 62 8.81 -14.73 -5.15
N PHE A 63 8.70 -16.05 -5.23
CA PHE A 63 9.59 -16.98 -4.53
C PHE A 63 10.80 -17.36 -5.38
N CYS A 64 11.89 -17.76 -4.74
CA CYS A 64 13.05 -18.31 -5.47
C CYS A 64 12.83 -19.75 -5.97
N SER A 65 11.78 -20.45 -5.49
CA SER A 65 11.49 -21.82 -5.92
C SER A 65 9.98 -22.13 -5.95
N LEU A 66 9.58 -22.99 -6.90
CA LEU A 66 8.21 -23.52 -6.97
C LEU A 66 7.82 -24.30 -5.71
N LYS A 67 8.79 -24.99 -5.11
CA LYS A 67 8.59 -25.76 -3.88
C LYS A 67 8.19 -24.86 -2.71
N ASP A 68 8.84 -23.70 -2.57
CA ASP A 68 8.56 -22.76 -1.48
C ASP A 68 7.23 -22.05 -1.71
N ARG A 69 6.96 -21.60 -2.95
CA ARG A 69 5.66 -21.07 -3.37
C ARG A 69 4.53 -22.04 -3.01
N ASP A 70 4.65 -23.31 -3.44
CA ASP A 70 3.61 -24.32 -3.22
C ASP A 70 3.44 -24.67 -1.75
N SER A 71 4.55 -24.71 -1.00
CA SER A 71 4.51 -24.93 0.45
C SER A 71 3.83 -23.78 1.18
N PHE A 72 4.11 -22.54 0.78
CA PHE A 72 3.45 -21.35 1.31
C PHE A 72 1.94 -21.39 1.03
N ILE A 73 1.54 -21.58 -0.24
CA ILE A 73 0.11 -21.64 -0.64
C ILE A 73 -0.64 -22.72 0.16
N LYS A 74 -0.06 -23.92 0.30
CA LYS A 74 -0.72 -25.05 0.99
C LYS A 74 -0.77 -24.88 2.51
N ASN A 75 0.12 -24.06 3.10
CA ASN A 75 0.23 -23.93 4.54
C ASN A 75 -0.60 -22.77 5.08
N ARG A 76 -1.92 -22.99 5.17
CA ARG A 76 -2.86 -22.02 5.74
C ARG A 76 -2.50 -21.59 7.17
N GLY A 77 -1.76 -22.40 7.92
CA GLY A 77 -1.30 -22.03 9.26
C GLY A 77 -0.27 -20.90 9.27
N LEU A 78 0.40 -20.62 8.15
CA LEU A 78 1.35 -19.50 8.04
C LEU A 78 0.67 -18.18 7.72
N TRP A 79 -0.29 -18.20 6.80
CA TRP A 79 -0.85 -16.98 6.23
C TRP A 79 -2.32 -16.74 6.59
N GLY A 80 -3.00 -17.73 7.18
CA GLY A 80 -4.46 -17.73 7.38
C GLY A 80 -5.00 -16.60 8.23
N ASP A 81 -4.17 -16.05 9.12
CA ASP A 81 -4.50 -14.92 9.98
C ASP A 81 -4.43 -13.58 9.24
N PHE A 82 -3.58 -13.48 8.21
CA PHE A 82 -3.32 -12.25 7.46
C PHE A 82 -4.12 -12.19 6.15
N PHE A 83 -4.28 -13.33 5.47
CA PHE A 83 -4.86 -13.41 4.13
C PHE A 83 -6.20 -14.14 4.13
N SER A 84 -7.15 -13.57 3.39
CA SER A 84 -8.44 -14.18 3.09
C SER A 84 -8.28 -15.33 2.09
N SER A 85 -7.36 -15.17 1.13
CA SER A 85 -6.96 -16.20 0.18
C SER A 85 -5.51 -16.03 -0.23
N VAL A 86 -4.85 -17.15 -0.54
CA VAL A 86 -3.55 -17.20 -1.23
C VAL A 86 -3.66 -18.23 -2.36
N SER A 87 -3.23 -17.87 -3.57
CA SER A 87 -3.27 -18.73 -4.75
C SER A 87 -2.04 -18.54 -5.63
N VAL A 88 -1.88 -19.37 -6.66
CA VAL A 88 -0.95 -19.05 -7.77
C VAL A 88 -1.40 -17.78 -8.49
N TRP A 89 -0.46 -17.11 -9.15
CA TRP A 89 -0.76 -15.98 -10.03
C TRP A 89 -1.86 -16.33 -11.05
N SER A 90 -2.75 -15.37 -11.31
CA SER A 90 -3.70 -15.42 -12.41
C SER A 90 -3.95 -14.02 -12.95
N ASP A 91 -4.24 -13.92 -14.24
CA ASP A 91 -4.43 -12.63 -14.95
C ASP A 91 -5.74 -11.92 -14.59
N ALA A 92 -6.52 -12.46 -13.64
CA ALA A 92 -7.83 -11.95 -13.28
C ALA A 92 -7.77 -10.68 -12.39
N ILE A 93 -6.59 -10.26 -11.94
CA ILE A 93 -6.46 -9.14 -11.00
C ILE A 93 -6.08 -7.86 -11.73
N THR A 94 -7.01 -6.92 -11.75
CA THR A 94 -6.77 -5.52 -12.11
C THR A 94 -7.08 -4.66 -10.89
N PRO A 95 -6.06 -4.19 -10.16
CA PRO A 95 -6.26 -3.36 -8.99
C PRO A 95 -6.91 -2.01 -9.36
N HIS A 96 -7.84 -1.55 -8.53
CA HIS A 96 -8.60 -0.32 -8.68
C HIS A 96 -8.17 0.78 -7.70
N SER A 97 -7.23 0.50 -6.80
CA SER A 97 -6.56 1.46 -5.93
C SER A 97 -5.04 1.29 -5.95
N THR A 98 -4.32 2.38 -5.71
CA THR A 98 -2.91 2.34 -5.31
C THR A 98 -2.80 2.51 -3.81
N LEU A 99 -1.67 2.05 -3.27
CA LEU A 99 -1.24 2.33 -1.92
C LEU A 99 -0.10 3.33 -2.02
N ALA A 100 -0.17 4.44 -1.28
CA ALA A 100 0.88 5.45 -1.30
C ALA A 100 1.01 6.14 0.07
N TRP A 101 2.24 6.53 0.40
CA TRP A 101 2.47 7.50 1.46
C TRP A 101 2.01 8.88 0.98
N VAL A 102 1.23 9.56 1.80
CA VAL A 102 0.80 10.93 1.56
C VAL A 102 1.38 11.80 2.65
N GLU A 103 2.22 12.74 2.25
CA GLU A 103 2.79 13.73 3.16
C GLU A 103 1.85 14.93 3.29
N PHE A 104 1.69 15.43 4.50
CA PHE A 104 0.87 16.59 4.83
C PHE A 104 1.72 17.69 5.48
N GLN A 105 1.75 18.89 4.88
CA GLN A 105 2.47 20.07 5.39
C GLN A 105 1.54 21.20 5.81
N GLY A 106 2.08 22.12 6.60
CA GLY A 106 1.36 23.33 7.04
C GLY A 106 0.37 23.06 8.17
N ILE A 107 0.58 21.97 8.92
CA ILE A 107 -0.27 21.56 10.04
C ILE A 107 0.12 22.38 11.29
N PRO A 108 -0.83 23.14 11.88
CA PRO A 108 -0.60 23.78 13.17
C PRO A 108 -0.30 22.77 14.28
N LEU A 109 0.66 23.07 15.15
CA LEU A 109 1.09 22.15 16.22
C LEU A 109 -0.03 21.75 17.18
N ASP A 110 -1.02 22.64 17.42
CA ASP A 110 -2.19 22.35 18.24
C ASP A 110 -3.17 21.34 17.60
N CYS A 111 -2.98 21.04 16.31
CA CYS A 111 -3.73 20.03 15.56
C CYS A 111 -2.95 18.71 15.39
N TRP A 112 -1.70 18.62 15.86
CA TRP A 112 -0.82 17.46 15.63
C TRP A 112 -1.18 16.26 16.51
N CYS A 113 -2.20 15.51 16.08
CA CYS A 113 -2.65 14.31 16.75
C CYS A 113 -3.12 13.24 15.76
N GLU A 114 -3.14 11.99 16.20
CA GLU A 114 -3.49 10.81 15.39
C GLU A 114 -4.83 10.98 14.65
N ASN A 115 -5.88 11.41 15.36
CA ASN A 115 -7.21 11.63 14.78
C ASN A 115 -7.21 12.72 13.69
N PHE A 116 -6.32 13.72 13.78
CA PHE A 116 -6.18 14.72 12.73
C PHE A 116 -5.62 14.11 11.45
N PHE A 117 -4.53 13.33 11.57
CA PHE A 117 -3.89 12.66 10.44
C PHE A 117 -4.82 11.62 9.79
N ILE A 118 -5.54 10.82 10.58
CA ILE A 118 -6.56 9.90 10.05
C ILE A 118 -7.59 10.67 9.21
N ARG A 119 -8.05 11.84 9.66
CA ARG A 119 -9.01 12.66 8.91
C ARG A 119 -8.42 13.26 7.63
N GLN A 120 -7.15 13.65 7.64
CA GLN A 120 -6.46 14.08 6.42
C GLN A 120 -6.37 12.93 5.43
N GLY A 121 -5.98 11.74 5.88
CA GLY A 121 -5.94 10.54 5.05
C GLY A 121 -7.29 10.20 4.43
N TRP A 122 -8.38 10.29 5.21
CA TRP A 122 -9.76 10.13 4.69
C TRP A 122 -10.16 11.13 3.61
N ALA A 123 -9.55 12.32 3.57
CA ALA A 123 -9.80 13.29 2.51
C ALA A 123 -9.11 12.91 1.19
N VAL A 124 -8.13 12.00 1.23
CA VAL A 124 -7.38 11.50 0.08
C VAL A 124 -7.87 10.12 -0.36
N GLY A 125 -8.16 9.23 0.60
CA GLY A 125 -8.52 7.84 0.38
C GLY A 125 -8.77 7.10 1.70
N GLU A 126 -8.63 5.78 1.76
CA GLU A 126 -8.76 5.03 3.02
C GLU A 126 -7.40 5.02 3.77
N PRO A 127 -7.27 5.70 4.92
CA PRO A 127 -6.03 5.73 5.70
C PRO A 127 -5.79 4.40 6.41
N LEU A 128 -4.51 4.04 6.55
CA LEU A 128 -4.11 2.72 7.04
C LEU A 128 -3.20 2.80 8.24
N MET A 129 -2.14 3.58 8.10
CA MET A 129 -1.20 3.83 9.17
C MET A 129 -0.68 5.25 9.08
N ILE A 130 -0.27 5.77 10.22
CA ILE A 130 0.46 7.02 10.32
C ILE A 130 1.92 6.63 10.55
N GLU A 131 2.84 7.30 9.88
CA GLU A 131 4.27 7.05 10.04
C GLU A 131 4.71 7.26 11.50
N GLU A 132 5.62 6.42 11.98
CA GLU A 132 6.08 6.47 13.38
C GLU A 132 6.66 7.84 13.75
N GLU A 133 7.51 8.43 12.90
CA GLU A 133 8.09 9.77 13.11
C GLU A 133 7.02 10.86 13.25
N THR A 134 5.89 10.70 12.54
CA THR A 134 4.74 11.60 12.63
C THR A 134 4.04 11.44 13.98
N LEU A 135 3.89 10.21 14.49
CA LEU A 135 3.28 9.94 15.80
C LEU A 135 4.18 10.36 16.96
N SER A 136 5.49 10.10 16.85
CA SER A 136 6.51 10.43 17.86
C SER A 136 6.88 11.91 17.87
N ARG A 137 6.46 12.67 16.84
CA ARG A 137 6.73 14.11 16.66
C ARG A 137 8.21 14.42 16.42
N GLU A 138 8.92 13.48 15.82
CA GLU A 138 10.34 13.65 15.46
C GLU A 138 10.50 14.60 14.26
N ASN A 139 9.55 14.56 13.33
CA ASN A 139 9.47 15.49 12.22
C ASN A 139 8.15 16.29 12.28
N LEU A 140 8.24 17.55 12.72
CA LEU A 140 7.09 18.47 12.78
C LEU A 140 6.90 19.31 11.51
N PHE A 141 7.74 19.10 10.49
CA PHE A 141 7.64 19.83 9.21
C PHE A 141 6.55 19.23 8.32
N CYS A 142 6.47 17.91 8.27
CA CYS A 142 5.43 17.16 7.57
C CYS A 142 5.02 15.95 8.40
N GLY A 143 3.77 15.51 8.24
CA GLY A 143 3.33 14.22 8.75
C GLY A 143 2.86 13.32 7.63
N LYS A 144 3.15 12.03 7.69
CA LYS A 144 2.82 11.06 6.65
C LYS A 144 1.74 10.08 7.07
N VAL A 145 0.86 9.76 6.14
CA VAL A 145 -0.16 8.72 6.29
C VAL A 145 -0.12 7.81 5.08
N LEU A 146 -0.13 6.51 5.31
CA LEU A 146 -0.26 5.51 4.26
C LEU A 146 -1.75 5.40 3.90
N VAL A 147 -2.08 5.61 2.62
CA VAL A 147 -3.46 5.74 2.16
C VAL A 147 -3.72 4.84 0.96
N PHE A 148 -4.89 4.19 0.93
CA PHE A 148 -5.49 3.64 -0.29
C PHE A 148 -6.15 4.71 -1.12
N ILE A 149 -5.56 4.98 -2.27
CA ILE A 149 -6.08 5.98 -3.21
C ILE A 149 -6.74 5.23 -4.36
N PRO A 150 -8.07 5.33 -4.54
CA PRO A 150 -8.72 4.75 -5.72
C PRO A 150 -8.13 5.35 -6.99
N ASN A 151 -7.88 4.53 -8.03
CA ASN A 151 -7.33 4.96 -9.33
C ASN A 151 -8.24 5.97 -10.07
N SER A 152 -9.51 6.06 -9.63
CA SER A 152 -10.46 7.07 -10.10
C SER A 152 -10.19 8.46 -9.52
N HIS A 153 -9.50 8.54 -8.39
CA HIS A 153 -9.17 9.75 -7.65
C HIS A 153 -7.72 10.17 -7.90
N LYS A 154 -7.42 11.42 -7.57
CA LYS A 154 -6.06 11.94 -7.50
C LYS A 154 -5.86 12.48 -6.10
N CYS A 155 -4.64 12.34 -5.58
CA CYS A 155 -4.24 13.06 -4.37
C CYS A 155 -4.47 14.58 -4.61
N PRO A 156 -5.24 15.27 -3.76
CA PRO A 156 -5.46 16.71 -3.89
C PRO A 156 -4.18 17.47 -3.52
N ASP A 157 -3.88 18.58 -4.22
CA ASP A 157 -2.70 19.40 -3.89
C ASP A 157 -2.79 20.06 -2.50
N SER A 158 -4.02 20.29 -2.02
CA SER A 158 -4.26 20.82 -0.67
C SER A 158 -5.66 20.50 -0.15
N ILE A 159 -5.77 20.46 1.18
CA ILE A 159 -7.00 20.22 1.94
C ILE A 159 -7.28 21.46 2.79
N LYS A 160 -8.47 22.05 2.61
CA LYS A 160 -8.91 23.16 3.47
C LYS A 160 -9.47 22.61 4.78
N VAL A 161 -8.81 22.94 5.87
CA VAL A 161 -9.22 22.56 7.23
C VAL A 161 -9.95 23.72 7.88
N ILE A 162 -11.08 23.43 8.52
CA ILE A 162 -11.89 24.41 9.25
C ILE A 162 -12.08 23.91 10.68
N ILE A 163 -11.61 24.69 11.66
CA ILE A 163 -11.72 24.37 13.09
C ILE A 163 -12.31 25.59 13.79
N GLY A 164 -13.57 25.48 14.18
CA GLY A 164 -14.33 26.61 14.75
C GLY A 164 -14.40 27.79 13.77
N ARG A 165 -13.74 28.90 14.13
CA ARG A 165 -13.67 30.12 13.29
C ARG A 165 -12.37 30.25 12.51
N LYS A 166 -11.42 29.34 12.71
CA LYS A 166 -10.13 29.34 12.00
C LYS A 166 -10.22 28.43 10.79
N SER A 167 -9.51 28.80 9.72
CA SER A 167 -9.27 27.90 8.59
C SER A 167 -7.86 28.06 8.07
N PHE A 168 -7.28 26.97 7.61
CA PHE A 168 -5.95 26.93 6.99
C PHE A 168 -5.93 25.87 5.90
N LEU A 169 -4.87 25.89 5.08
CA LEU A 169 -4.62 24.89 4.06
C LEU A 169 -3.55 23.94 4.56
N VAL A 170 -3.83 22.65 4.45
CA VAL A 170 -2.83 21.59 4.56
C VAL A 170 -2.45 21.20 3.15
N VAL A 171 -1.17 21.30 2.80
CA VAL A 171 -0.68 20.86 1.49
C VAL A 171 -0.54 19.34 1.56
N ALA A 172 -0.98 18.63 0.52
CA ALA A 172 -0.86 17.18 0.44
C ALA A 172 -0.16 16.79 -0.87
N TRP A 173 0.78 15.84 -0.80
CA TRP A 173 1.37 15.23 -1.99
C TRP A 173 1.61 13.75 -1.76
N GLU A 174 1.48 13.00 -2.84
CA GLU A 174 1.85 11.59 -2.90
C GLU A 174 3.39 11.51 -2.89
N ASP A 175 3.94 10.81 -1.91
CA ASP A 175 5.37 10.53 -1.82
C ASP A 175 5.73 9.51 -2.92
N PRO A 176 6.68 9.82 -3.82
CA PRO A 176 7.11 8.90 -4.86
C PRO A 176 7.91 7.71 -4.33
N GLU A 177 8.32 7.70 -3.06
CA GLU A 177 8.99 6.55 -2.47
C GLU A 177 8.12 5.30 -2.60
N LYS A 178 8.73 4.25 -3.18
CA LYS A 178 8.08 2.96 -3.27
C LYS A 178 7.86 2.46 -1.86
N ILE A 179 6.65 2.01 -1.60
CA ILE A 179 6.33 1.26 -0.39
C ILE A 179 7.20 0.01 -0.40
N SER A 180 8.29 0.09 0.35
CA SER A 180 9.21 -1.02 0.57
C SER A 180 8.62 -1.94 1.61
N TYR A 181 9.14 -3.17 1.65
CA TYR A 181 8.97 -4.06 2.79
C TYR A 181 9.26 -3.30 4.09
N ASP A 182 10.34 -2.54 4.19
CA ASP A 182 10.71 -1.83 5.43
C ASP A 182 9.67 -0.76 5.84
N SER A 183 8.99 -0.15 4.88
CA SER A 183 8.07 0.97 5.11
C SER A 183 6.69 0.56 5.65
N ILE A 184 6.33 -0.72 5.59
CA ILE A 184 5.06 -1.23 6.15
C ILE A 184 5.25 -1.69 7.61
N LEU A 185 6.49 -1.80 8.07
CA LEU A 185 6.90 -2.54 9.28
C LEU A 185 7.57 -1.65 10.32
N SER A 186 7.95 -0.42 9.92
CA SER A 186 8.23 0.71 10.81
C SER A 186 6.92 1.31 11.31
#